data_AF-A0A382HTU5-F1
#
_entry.id   AF-A0A382HTU5-F1
#
_cell.length_a   1.000
_cell.length_b   1.000
_cell.length_c   1.000
_cell.angle_alpha   90.00
_cell.angle_beta   90.00
_cell.angle_gamma   90.00
#
_symmetry.space_group_name_H-M   'P 1'
#
loop_
_entity.id
_entity.type
_entity.pdbx_description
1 polymer ?
#
loop_
_entity_poly.entity_id
_entity_poly.type
_entity_poly.pdbx_seq_one_letter_code
_entity_poly.pdbx_strand_id
1 'polypeptide(L)'
;MNSSLSAEKLVRASDLGPTFVDGFEDPENLAKTAGFVDTTVKDVTPQFKQTCVGWIEAMQFFGQDLKAELNREDYEEEMKNKTDMLLGIEEGLLRRSLVVCRKD
;
A
#
# COMPACT_ATOMS: atom_id res chain seq x y z
N MET A 1 -17.37 7.20 3.81
CA MET A 1 -18.31 6.81 2.73
C MET A 1 -18.04 5.36 2.40
N ASN A 2 -19.00 4.47 2.69
CA ASN A 2 -18.91 3.05 2.33
C ASN A 2 -19.20 2.91 0.84
N SER A 3 -18.16 2.93 0.02
CA SER A 3 -18.23 2.38 -1.33
C SER A 3 -17.79 0.93 -1.22
N SER A 4 -18.74 0.00 -1.08
CA SER A 4 -18.42 -1.43 -1.16
C SER A 4 -17.92 -1.73 -2.58
N LEU A 5 -16.62 -2.01 -2.72
CA LEU A 5 -16.02 -2.46 -3.98
C LEU A 5 -16.77 -3.70 -4.48
N SER A 6 -16.90 -3.85 -5.80
CA SER A 6 -17.38 -5.12 -6.38
C SER A 6 -16.38 -6.24 -6.09
N ALA A 7 -16.83 -7.50 -6.15
CA ALA A 7 -15.96 -8.66 -5.95
C ALA A 7 -14.71 -8.65 -6.86
N GLU A 8 -14.89 -8.26 -8.13
CA GLU A 8 -13.79 -8.10 -9.09
C GLU A 8 -12.79 -7.03 -8.66
N LYS A 9 -13.27 -5.91 -8.11
CA LYS A 9 -12.41 -4.84 -7.59
C LYS A 9 -11.70 -5.24 -6.29
N LEU A 10 -12.29 -6.11 -5.48
CA LEU A 10 -11.65 -6.65 -4.28
C LEU A 10 -10.49 -7.59 -4.63
N VAL A 11 -10.69 -8.49 -5.60
CA VAL A 11 -9.61 -9.36 -6.12
C VAL A 11 -8.49 -8.50 -6.69
N ARG A 12 -8.85 -7.54 -7.56
CA ARG A 12 -7.87 -6.61 -8.14
C ARG A 12 -7.12 -5.78 -7.09
N ALA A 13 -7.79 -5.33 -6.03
CA ALA A 13 -7.14 -4.59 -4.95
C ALA A 13 -6.12 -5.46 -4.18
N SER A 14 -6.42 -6.74 -3.97
CA SER A 14 -5.49 -7.70 -3.35
C SER A 14 -4.28 -7.97 -4.24
N ASP A 15 -4.47 -8.13 -5.55
CA ASP A 15 -3.37 -8.31 -6.52
C ASP A 15 -2.43 -7.10 -6.61
N LEU A 16 -2.94 -5.89 -6.35
CA LEU A 16 -2.17 -4.65 -6.44
C LEU A 16 -1.53 -4.23 -5.11
N GLY A 17 -2.08 -4.70 -3.99
CA GLY A 17 -1.62 -4.37 -2.65
C GLY A 17 -0.36 -5.15 -2.23
N PRO A 18 0.41 -4.66 -1.25
CA PRO A 18 1.49 -5.44 -0.67
C PRO A 18 0.92 -6.67 0.05
N THR A 19 1.45 -7.86 -0.25
CA THR A 19 0.95 -9.17 0.23
C THR A 19 0.86 -9.32 1.76
N PHE A 20 1.56 -8.48 2.51
CA PHE A 20 1.66 -8.56 3.97
C PHE A 20 0.90 -7.44 4.71
N VAL A 21 0.27 -6.49 4.01
CA VAL A 21 -0.38 -5.32 4.62
C VAL A 21 -1.69 -4.97 3.88
N ASP A 22 -2.52 -5.97 3.59
CA ASP A 22 -3.89 -5.77 3.16
C ASP A 22 -4.86 -6.00 4.33
N GLY A 23 -5.89 -5.17 4.39
CA GLY A 23 -6.93 -5.21 5.40
C GLY A 23 -8.17 -4.54 4.84
N PHE A 24 -9.27 -5.28 4.76
CA PHE A 24 -10.54 -4.76 4.25
C PHE A 24 -11.38 -4.12 5.37
N GLU A 25 -10.98 -4.31 6.63
CA GLU A 25 -11.68 -3.70 7.74
C GLU A 25 -11.35 -2.22 7.88
N ASP A 26 -12.31 -1.49 8.44
CA ASP A 26 -12.13 -0.10 8.82
C ASP A 26 -11.10 0.00 9.96
N PRO A 27 -9.96 0.69 9.76
CA PRO A 27 -8.89 0.77 10.75
C PRO A 27 -9.34 1.38 12.09
N GLU A 28 -10.35 2.26 12.07
CA GLU A 28 -10.90 2.84 13.31
C GLU A 28 -11.65 1.79 14.14
N ASN A 29 -12.47 0.97 13.48
CA ASN A 29 -13.21 -0.10 14.15
C ASN A 29 -12.28 -1.21 14.67
N LEU A 30 -11.21 -1.53 13.93
CA LEU A 30 -10.19 -2.47 14.39
C LEU A 30 -9.53 -1.97 15.69
N ALA A 31 -9.11 -0.70 15.73
CA ALA A 31 -8.48 -0.11 16.93
C ALA A 31 -9.43 -0.11 18.13
N LYS A 32 -10.69 0.28 17.93
CA LYS A 32 -11.72 0.26 18.99
C LYS A 32 -11.98 -1.16 19.52
N THR A 33 -12.10 -2.15 18.64
CA THR A 33 -12.33 -3.55 19.02
C THR A 33 -11.17 -4.11 19.84
N ALA A 34 -9.96 -3.65 19.57
CA ALA A 34 -8.76 -3.98 20.34
C ALA A 34 -8.63 -3.22 21.68
N GLY A 35 -9.61 -2.37 22.03
CA GLY A 35 -9.63 -1.62 23.29
C GLY A 35 -8.79 -0.34 23.29
N PHE A 36 -8.40 0.17 22.12
CA PHE A 36 -7.74 1.47 22.02
C PHE A 36 -8.78 2.61 22.02
N VAL A 37 -8.37 3.74 22.59
CA VAL A 37 -9.15 4.97 22.67
C VAL A 37 -8.46 6.11 21.90
N ASP A 38 -9.14 7.26 21.76
CA ASP A 38 -8.65 8.45 21.05
C ASP A 38 -8.03 8.15 19.67
N THR A 39 -8.74 7.32 18.90
CA THR A 39 -8.24 6.88 17.59
C THR A 39 -8.36 8.00 16.57
N THR A 40 -7.24 8.32 15.92
CA THR A 40 -7.15 9.21 14.76
C THR A 40 -6.72 8.39 13.55
N VAL A 41 -7.54 8.38 12.49
CA VAL A 41 -7.20 7.76 11.21
C VAL A 41 -6.97 8.87 10.18
N LYS A 42 -5.75 8.94 9.64
CA LYS A 42 -5.37 9.89 8.60
C LYS A 42 -5.15 9.16 7.29
N ASP A 43 -5.80 9.64 6.23
CA ASP A 43 -5.44 9.24 4.87
C ASP A 43 -4.08 9.84 4.51
N VAL A 44 -3.11 8.96 4.25
CA VAL A 44 -1.75 9.34 3.82
C VAL A 44 -1.44 8.82 2.42
N THR A 45 -2.46 8.41 1.67
CA THR A 45 -2.34 7.91 0.30
C THR A 45 -1.64 8.91 -0.63
N PRO A 46 -1.88 10.24 -0.58
CA PRO A 46 -1.15 11.19 -1.42
C PRO A 46 0.37 11.20 -1.19
N GLN A 47 0.81 11.13 0.08
CA GLN A 47 2.23 11.08 0.43
C GLN A 47 2.84 9.73 0.06
N PHE A 48 2.07 8.65 0.25
CA PHE A 48 2.51 7.33 -0.15
C PHE A 48 2.64 7.19 -1.67
N LYS A 49 1.76 7.80 -2.46
CA LYS A 49 1.89 7.88 -3.91
C LYS A 49 3.23 8.47 -4.33
N GLN A 50 3.63 9.59 -3.71
CA GLN A 50 4.94 10.21 -3.98
C GLN A 50 6.11 9.29 -3.63
N THR A 51 5.95 8.48 -2.57
CA THR A 51 6.95 7.48 -2.19
C THR A 51 7.07 6.37 -3.24
N CYS A 52 5.94 5.85 -3.73
CA CYS A 52 5.93 4.85 -4.81
C CYS A 52 6.61 5.37 -6.07
N VAL A 53 6.31 6.60 -6.48
CA VAL A 53 6.96 7.25 -7.62
C VAL A 53 8.47 7.35 -7.40
N GLY A 54 8.91 7.85 -6.24
CA GLY A 54 10.33 7.96 -5.91
C GLY A 54 11.06 6.62 -5.88
N TRP A 55 10.41 5.55 -5.42
CA TRP A 55 10.99 4.20 -5.49
C TRP A 55 11.18 3.73 -6.93
N ILE A 56 10.17 3.89 -7.79
CA ILE A 56 10.26 3.48 -9.19
C ILE A 56 11.36 4.26 -9.92
N GLU A 57 11.41 5.59 -9.74
CA GLU A 57 12.44 6.44 -10.33
C GLU A 57 13.84 6.04 -9.86
N ALA A 58 14.03 5.78 -8.56
CA ALA A 58 15.31 5.34 -8.02
C ALA A 58 15.72 3.96 -8.57
N MET A 59 14.79 3.00 -8.63
CA MET A 59 15.07 1.67 -9.17
C MET A 59 15.43 1.72 -10.66
N GLN A 60 14.81 2.60 -11.43
CA GLN A 60 15.17 2.82 -12.83
C GLN A 60 16.56 3.46 -12.96
N PHE A 61 16.85 4.46 -12.13
CA PHE A 61 18.13 5.17 -12.13
C PHE A 61 19.31 4.24 -11.77
N PHE A 62 19.16 3.44 -10.71
CA PHE A 62 20.17 2.49 -10.25
C PHE A 62 20.04 1.09 -10.89
N GLY A 63 19.23 0.94 -11.95
CA GLY A 63 18.79 -0.36 -12.44
C GLY A 63 19.91 -1.28 -12.93
N GLN A 64 21.04 -0.75 -13.39
CA GLN A 64 22.22 -1.56 -13.76
C GLN A 64 22.89 -2.15 -12.52
N ASP A 65 23.14 -1.33 -11.51
CA ASP A 65 23.80 -1.74 -10.27
C ASP A 65 22.91 -2.73 -9.49
N LEU A 66 21.61 -2.43 -9.39
CA LEU A 66 20.64 -3.31 -8.74
C LEU A 66 20.55 -4.68 -9.41
N LYS A 67 20.62 -4.77 -10.75
CA LYS A 67 20.61 -6.05 -11.48
C LYS A 67 21.93 -6.83 -11.37
N ALA A 68 23.02 -6.16 -11.01
CA ALA A 68 24.30 -6.81 -10.78
C ALA A 68 24.39 -7.38 -9.36
N GLU A 69 23.75 -6.73 -8.39
CA GLU A 69 23.73 -7.15 -6.98
C GLU A 69 22.58 -8.12 -6.65
N LEU A 70 21.40 -7.91 -7.24
CA LEU A 70 20.25 -8.79 -7.12
C LEU A 70 20.24 -9.81 -8.26
N ASN A 71 19.61 -10.96 -8.04
CA ASN A 71 19.26 -11.79 -9.18
C ASN A 71 18.19 -11.04 -10.03
N ARG A 72 18.11 -11.37 -11.32
CA ARG A 72 17.22 -10.68 -12.26
C ARG A 72 15.74 -10.77 -11.85
N GLU A 73 15.33 -11.92 -11.30
CA GLU A 73 13.95 -12.18 -10.91
C GLU A 73 13.52 -11.27 -9.75
N ASP A 74 14.38 -11.13 -8.73
CA ASP A 74 14.12 -10.27 -7.57
C ASP A 74 13.95 -8.80 -7.98
N TYR A 75 14.77 -8.30 -8.92
CA TYR A 75 14.63 -6.93 -9.43
C TYR A 75 13.31 -6.73 -10.19
N GLU A 76 12.96 -7.68 -11.06
CA GLU A 76 11.74 -7.61 -11.86
C GLU A 76 10.49 -7.72 -10.99
N GLU A 77 10.50 -8.61 -9.99
CA GLU A 77 9.43 -8.75 -9.00
C GLU A 77 9.26 -7.47 -8.18
N GLU A 78 10.36 -6.92 -7.66
CA GLU A 78 10.29 -5.72 -6.83
C GLU A 78 9.81 -4.51 -7.64
N MET A 79 10.28 -4.34 -8.88
CA MET A 79 9.81 -3.29 -9.78
C MET A 79 8.32 -3.43 -10.06
N LYS A 80 7.85 -4.65 -10.31
CA LYS A 80 6.42 -4.95 -10.49
C LYS A 80 5.63 -4.58 -9.25
N ASN A 81 6.06 -5.01 -8.06
CA ASN A 81 5.39 -4.70 -6.79
C ASN A 81 5.24 -3.19 -6.56
N LYS A 82 6.28 -2.39 -6.83
CA LYS A 82 6.19 -0.92 -6.67
C LYS A 82 5.25 -0.28 -7.68
N THR A 83 5.26 -0.78 -8.92
CA THR A 83 4.38 -0.30 -9.99
C THR A 83 2.92 -0.64 -9.72
N ASP A 84 2.64 -1.86 -9.25
CA ASP A 84 1.28 -2.31 -8.93
C ASP A 84 0.69 -1.51 -7.77
N MET A 85 1.49 -1.20 -6.73
CA MET A 85 1.04 -0.32 -5.66
C MET A 85 0.67 1.08 -6.17
N LEU A 86 1.46 1.65 -7.07
CA LEU A 86 1.13 2.94 -7.69
C LEU A 86 -0.17 2.86 -8.49
N LEU A 87 -0.33 1.82 -9.31
CA LEU A 87 -1.55 1.58 -10.08
C LEU A 87 -2.78 1.44 -9.19
N GLY A 88 -2.69 0.66 -8.11
CA GLY A 88 -3.78 0.48 -7.16
C GLY A 88 -4.20 1.79 -6.49
N ILE A 89 -3.25 2.69 -6.20
CA ILE A 89 -3.55 4.03 -5.69
C ILE A 89 -4.27 4.87 -6.76
N GLU A 90 -3.78 4.86 -8.00
CA GLU A 90 -4.34 5.66 -9.09
C GLU A 90 -5.75 5.22 -9.50
N GLU A 91 -6.03 3.92 -9.41
CA GLU A 91 -7.36 3.35 -9.64
C GLU A 91 -8.31 3.52 -8.44
N GLY A 92 -7.84 4.07 -7.32
CA GLY A 92 -8.60 4.24 -6.08
C GLY A 92 -8.92 2.90 -5.40
N LEU A 93 -8.13 1.86 -5.66
CA LEU A 93 -8.27 0.52 -5.09
C LEU A 93 -7.42 0.34 -3.83
N LEU A 94 -6.32 1.07 -3.72
CA LEU A 94 -5.44 1.07 -2.55
C LEU A 94 -5.52 2.40 -1.81
N ARG A 95 -5.63 2.29 -0.49
CA ARG A 95 -5.55 3.40 0.44
C ARG A 95 -4.51 3.09 1.49
N ARG A 96 -3.71 4.10 1.86
CA ARG A 96 -2.79 3.98 3.00
C ARG A 96 -3.27 4.89 4.13
N SER A 97 -3.42 4.28 5.30
CA SER A 97 -3.89 4.96 6.51
C SER A 97 -2.79 5.00 7.56
N LEU A 98 -2.62 6.15 8.20
CA LEU A 98 -1.88 6.28 9.45
C LEU A 98 -2.89 6.26 10.60
N VAL A 99 -2.75 5.30 11.51
CA VAL A 99 -3.61 5.18 12.69
C VAL A 99 -2.78 5.51 13.93
N VAL A 100 -3.26 6.47 14.72
CA VAL A 100 -2.69 6.82 16.03
C VAL A 100 -3.79 6.65 17.06
N CYS A 101 -3.51 5.91 18.12
CA CYS A 101 -4.46 5.67 19.20
C CYS A 101 -3.73 5.56 20.54
N ARG A 102 -4.48 5.65 21.64
CA ARG A 102 -3.95 5.47 23.00
C ARG A 102 -4.49 4.18 23.58
N LYS A 103 -3.69 3.55 24.43
CA LYS A 103 -4.13 2.47 25.31
C LYS A 103 -4.44 3.07 26.66
N ASP A 104 -5.58 2.70 27.24
CA ASP A 104 -5.93 3.01 28.62
C ASP A 104 -4.99 2.31 29.62
#